data_AF-A6GXW0-F1
#
_entry.id   AF-A6GXW0-F1
#
_cell.length_a   1.000
_cell.length_b   1.000
_cell.length_c   1.000
_cell.angle_alpha   90.00
_cell.angle_beta   90.00
_cell.angle_gamma   90.00
#
_symmetry.space_group_name_H-M   'P 1'
#
loop_
_entity.id
_entity.type
_entity.pdbx_description
1 polymer ?
#
loop_
_entity_poly.entity_id
_entity_poly.type
_entity_poly.pdbx_seq_one_letter_code
_entity_poly.pdbx_strand_id
1 'polypeptide(L)'
;MSFSKKIQEYFDKKGLSNRDVSVIMQGYSESMISKYINSDKLSTTFIKKLIEYFPDIDMNYLIKDDHDLNRVEESRTEYKKRSVVLVDEIEERLNELKLILTQ
;
A
#
# COMPACT_ATOMS: atom_id res chain seq x y z
N MET A 1 7.36 14.43 7.48
CA MET A 1 8.53 13.53 7.34
C MET A 1 8.84 13.44 5.85
N SER A 2 10.10 13.53 5.42
CA SER A 2 10.43 13.49 3.98
C SER A 2 10.23 12.08 3.39
N PHE A 3 9.97 12.01 2.07
CA PHE A 3 9.81 10.77 1.33
C PHE A 3 10.96 9.76 1.59
N SER A 4 12.20 10.25 1.54
CA SER A 4 13.43 9.51 1.83
C SER A 4 13.35 8.73 3.14
N LYS A 5 12.93 9.41 4.21
CA LYS A 5 12.77 8.80 5.54
C LYS A 5 11.62 7.80 5.60
N LYS A 6 10.49 8.12 4.96
CA LYS A 6 9.31 7.23 4.92
C LYS A 6 9.60 5.92 4.18
N ILE A 7 10.36 5.97 3.08
CA ILE A 7 10.81 4.77 2.36
C ILE A 7 11.81 3.96 3.19
N GLN A 8 12.76 4.63 3.83
CA GLN A 8 13.73 3.95 4.68
C GLN A 8 13.03 3.19 5.81
N GLU A 9 12.09 3.83 6.50
CA GLU A 9 11.28 3.21 7.54
C GLU A 9 10.48 1.99 7.02
N TYR A 10 9.97 2.06 5.79
CA TYR A 10 9.27 0.95 5.16
C TYR A 10 10.19 -0.27 4.94
N PHE A 11 11.41 -0.05 4.44
CA PHE A 11 12.37 -1.14 4.27
C PHE A 11 12.90 -1.69 5.60
N ASP A 12 13.15 -0.82 6.58
CA ASP A 12 13.57 -1.21 7.92
C ASP A 12 12.51 -2.10 8.61
N LYS A 13 11.23 -1.76 8.48
CA LYS A 13 10.11 -2.59 8.99
C LYS A 13 10.03 -3.97 8.35
N LYS A 14 10.51 -4.11 7.11
CA LYS A 14 10.60 -5.40 6.42
C LYS A 14 11.94 -6.11 6.63
N GLY A 15 12.87 -5.49 7.37
CA GLY A 15 14.22 -6.02 7.58
C GLY A 15 15.05 -6.09 6.30
N LEU A 16 14.78 -5.21 5.33
CA LEU A 16 15.46 -5.20 4.04
C LEU A 16 16.61 -4.18 4.03
N SER A 17 17.81 -4.63 3.71
CA SER A 17 18.93 -3.75 3.41
C SER A 17 18.87 -3.23 1.97
N ASN A 18 19.63 -2.17 1.65
CA ASN A 18 19.74 -1.67 0.26
C ASN A 18 20.23 -2.76 -0.71
N ARG A 19 21.07 -3.69 -0.22
CA ARG A 19 21.50 -4.86 -0.98
C ARG A 19 20.32 -5.77 -1.29
N ASP A 20 19.48 -6.09 -0.32
CA ASP A 20 18.31 -6.97 -0.52
C ASP A 20 17.31 -6.32 -1.48
N VAL A 21 17.07 -5.02 -1.33
CA VAL A 21 16.21 -4.26 -2.24
C VAL A 21 16.77 -4.28 -3.68
N SER A 22 18.09 -4.20 -3.85
CA SER A 22 18.72 -4.30 -5.18
C SER A 22 18.57 -5.69 -5.83
N VAL A 23 18.53 -6.75 -5.02
CA VAL A 23 18.28 -8.13 -5.50
C VAL A 23 16.82 -8.29 -5.92
N ILE A 24 15.88 -7.69 -5.18
CA ILE A 24 14.45 -7.71 -5.49
C ILE A 24 14.15 -6.87 -6.73
N MET A 25 14.64 -5.63 -6.77
CA MET A 25 14.42 -4.68 -7.86
C MET A 25 15.43 -4.89 -8.99
N GLN A 26 15.20 -5.93 -9.80
CA GLN A 26 16.07 -6.26 -10.93
C GLN A 26 16.35 -5.02 -11.82
N GLY A 27 17.64 -4.79 -12.10
CA GLY A 27 18.11 -3.63 -12.89
C GLY A 27 18.52 -2.41 -12.06
N TYR A 28 18.43 -2.45 -10.73
CA TYR A 28 18.92 -1.41 -9.84
C TYR A 28 20.11 -1.92 -9.04
N SER A 29 21.23 -1.20 -9.09
CA SER A 29 22.36 -1.48 -8.18
C SER A 29 22.07 -0.98 -6.77
N GLU A 30 22.75 -1.55 -5.78
CA GLU A 30 22.71 -1.07 -4.39
C GLU A 30 23.05 0.43 -4.28
N SER A 31 23.97 0.93 -5.11
CA SER A 31 24.32 2.35 -5.18
C SER A 31 23.19 3.21 -5.76
N MET A 32 22.43 2.70 -6.74
CA MET A 32 21.24 3.38 -7.26
C MET A 32 20.14 3.42 -6.21
N ILE A 33 19.86 2.29 -5.55
CA ILE A 33 18.89 2.21 -4.45
C ILE A 33 19.24 3.24 -3.37
N SER A 34 20.50 3.25 -2.92
CA SER A 34 20.97 4.22 -1.92
C SER A 34 20.79 5.67 -2.40
N LYS A 35 21.07 5.95 -3.67
CA LYS A 35 20.88 7.30 -4.26
C LYS A 35 19.40 7.69 -4.29
N TYR A 36 18.49 6.78 -4.61
CA TYR A 36 17.06 7.05 -4.66
C TYR A 36 16.45 7.22 -3.27
N ILE A 37 16.85 6.39 -2.30
CA ILE A 37 16.39 6.49 -0.92
C ILE A 37 16.87 7.79 -0.26
N ASN A 38 18.11 8.21 -0.54
CA ASN A 38 18.69 9.42 0.05
C ASN A 38 18.35 10.71 -0.71
N SER A 39 17.63 10.62 -1.84
CA SER A 39 17.29 11.77 -2.67
C SER A 39 15.91 12.28 -2.32
N ASP A 40 15.81 13.57 -1.95
CA ASP A 40 14.52 14.25 -1.78
C ASP A 40 13.75 14.42 -3.10
N LYS A 41 14.40 14.20 -4.25
CA LYS A 41 13.74 14.16 -5.55
C LYS A 41 13.14 12.79 -5.82
N LEU A 42 11.81 12.75 -5.85
CA LEU A 42 11.01 11.62 -6.30
C LEU A 42 11.24 11.33 -7.79
N SER A 43 11.82 10.19 -8.10
CA SER A 43 11.92 9.69 -9.47
C SER A 43 10.69 8.85 -9.81
N THR A 44 9.90 9.29 -10.78
CA THR A 44 8.70 8.56 -11.23
C THR A 44 9.00 7.16 -11.73
N THR A 45 10.17 6.92 -12.34
CA THR A 45 10.60 5.57 -12.75
C THR A 45 10.88 4.67 -11.56
N PHE A 46 11.54 5.19 -10.53
CA PHE A 46 11.78 4.47 -9.29
C PHE A 46 10.46 4.12 -8.57
N ILE A 47 9.52 5.07 -8.49
CA ILE A 47 8.19 4.84 -7.88
C ILE A 47 7.43 3.72 -8.60
N LYS A 48 7.40 3.74 -9.93
CA LYS A 48 6.71 2.69 -10.70
C LYS A 48 7.28 1.31 -10.38
N LYS A 49 8.60 1.19 -10.32
CA LYS A 49 9.28 -0.06 -9.98
C LYS A 49 9.05 -0.46 -8.53
N LEU A 50 9.02 0.51 -7.62
CA LEU A 50 8.70 0.28 -6.22
C LEU A 50 7.30 -0.33 -6.08
N ILE A 51 6.28 0.22 -6.74
CA ILE A 51 4.90 -0.33 -6.73
C ILE A 51 4.84 -1.72 -7.35
N GLU A 52 5.61 -1.97 -8.41
CA GLU A 52 5.68 -3.27 -9.09
C GLU A 52 6.23 -4.38 -8.18
N TYR A 53 7.31 -4.10 -7.44
CA TYR A 53 7.97 -5.09 -6.58
C TYR A 53 7.48 -5.11 -5.14
N PHE A 54 6.82 -4.04 -4.69
CA PHE A 54 6.32 -3.86 -3.33
C PHE A 54 4.84 -3.44 -3.36
N PRO A 55 3.91 -4.35 -3.72
CA PRO A 55 2.51 -4.01 -3.94
C PRO A 55 1.76 -3.59 -2.67
N ASP A 56 2.29 -3.91 -1.48
CA ASP A 56 1.73 -3.52 -0.19
C ASP A 56 2.18 -2.13 0.28
N ILE A 57 2.97 -1.42 -0.53
CA ILE A 57 3.48 -0.10 -0.17
C ILE A 57 2.36 0.95 -0.20
N ASP A 58 2.25 1.72 0.88
CA ASP A 58 1.28 2.81 0.97
C ASP A 58 1.84 4.08 0.31
N MET A 59 1.55 4.24 -0.98
CA MET A 59 1.97 5.41 -1.75
C MET A 59 1.38 6.72 -1.22
N ASN A 60 0.18 6.68 -0.63
CA ASN A 60 -0.40 7.87 -0.02
C ASN A 60 0.43 8.30 1.19
N TYR A 61 0.84 7.35 2.02
CA TYR A 61 1.72 7.65 3.15
C TYR A 61 3.07 8.23 2.69
N LEU A 62 3.69 7.62 1.68
CA LEU A 62 5.01 8.04 1.17
C LEU A 62 5.02 9.45 0.58
N ILE A 63 3.98 9.81 -0.19
CA ILE A 63 3.94 11.08 -0.94
C ILE A 63 3.33 12.22 -0.12
N LYS A 64 2.37 11.93 0.77
CA LYS A 64 1.70 12.98 1.54
C LYS A 64 2.71 13.71 2.40
N ASP A 65 2.64 15.04 2.35
CA ASP A 65 3.37 15.86 3.30
C ASP A 65 2.60 15.89 4.63
N ASP A 66 3.33 15.88 5.75
CA ASP A 66 2.69 15.82 7.07
C ASP A 66 2.02 17.17 7.43
N HIS A 67 2.27 18.22 6.64
CA HIS A 67 1.70 19.56 6.80
C HIS A 67 0.46 19.83 5.92
N ASP A 68 -0.17 18.79 5.38
CA ASP A 68 -1.39 18.96 4.59
C ASP A 68 -2.57 19.40 5.48
N LEU A 69 -2.84 20.71 5.48
CA LEU A 69 -3.93 21.35 6.23
C LEU A 69 -5.33 20.86 5.81
N ASN A 70 -5.45 20.15 4.68
CA ASN A 70 -6.71 19.59 4.20
C ASN A 70 -6.92 18.13 4.60
N ARG A 71 -6.05 17.57 5.46
CA ARG A 71 -6.20 16.19 5.93
C ARG A 71 -7.34 16.09 6.95
N VAL A 72 -8.38 15.35 6.58
CA VAL A 72 -9.43 14.95 7.51
C VAL A 72 -8.96 13.72 8.30
N GLU A 73 -8.90 13.82 9.63
CA GLU A 73 -8.49 12.72 10.53
C GLU A 73 -9.65 11.75 10.81
N GLU A 74 -10.26 11.21 9.76
CA GLU A 74 -11.33 10.23 9.93
C GLU A 74 -10.75 8.91 10.48
N SER A 75 -11.52 8.23 11.34
CA SER A 75 -11.16 6.89 11.79
C SER A 75 -11.09 5.97 10.57
N ARG A 76 -10.05 5.13 10.48
CA ARG A 76 -9.94 4.09 9.44
C ARG A 76 -11.15 3.14 9.53
N THR A 77 -12.19 3.43 8.75
CA THR A 77 -13.30 2.52 8.51
C THR A 77 -12.93 1.60 7.35
N GLU A 78 -13.14 0.29 7.54
CA GLU A 78 -13.01 -0.67 6.45
C GLU A 78 -14.09 -0.37 5.40
N TYR A 79 -13.70 0.24 4.27
CA TYR A 79 -14.63 0.53 3.17
C TYR A 79 -15.25 -0.74 2.57
N LYS A 80 -14.56 -1.88 2.70
CA LYS A 80 -15.08 -3.18 2.31
C LYS A 80 -15.58 -3.91 3.55
N LYS A 81 -16.81 -4.44 3.46
CA LYS A 81 -17.30 -5.42 4.42
C LYS A 81 -16.34 -6.61 4.46
N ARG A 82 -16.10 -7.13 5.65
CA ARG A 82 -15.34 -8.38 5.83
C ARG A 82 -16.01 -9.50 5.03
N SER A 83 -15.22 -10.40 4.46
CA SER A 83 -15.73 -11.49 3.62
C SER A 83 -16.80 -12.32 4.33
N VAL A 84 -16.68 -12.51 5.65
CA VAL A 84 -17.67 -13.23 6.47
C VAL A 84 -19.04 -12.53 6.44
N VAL A 85 -19.06 -11.20 6.63
CA VAL A 85 -20.30 -10.41 6.60
C VAL A 85 -20.94 -10.43 5.21
N LEU A 86 -20.12 -10.46 4.15
CA LEU A 86 -20.63 -10.59 2.78
C LEU A 86 -21.24 -11.96 2.50
N VAL A 87 -20.66 -13.03 3.05
CA VAL A 87 -21.22 -14.38 2.91
C VAL A 87 -22.57 -14.47 3.59
N ASP A 88 -22.69 -13.99 4.82
CA ASP A 88 -23.94 -14.00 5.58
C ASP A 88 -25.06 -13.25 4.83
N GLU A 89 -24.76 -12.06 4.29
CA GLU A 89 -25.72 -11.28 3.49
C GLU A 89 -26.13 -11.99 2.20
N ILE A 90 -25.22 -12.69 1.53
CA ILE A 90 -25.52 -13.45 0.32
C ILE A 90 -26.45 -14.63 0.65
N GLU A 91 -26.20 -15.35 1.75
CA GLU A 91 -27.03 -16.47 2.18
C GLU A 91 -28.44 -16.02 2.57
N GLU A 92 -28.56 -14.91 3.29
CA GLU A 92 -29.85 -14.32 3.65
C GLU A 92 -30.67 -13.98 2.39
N ARG A 93 -30.05 -13.29 1.42
CA ARG A 93 -30.69 -12.94 0.13
C ARG A 93 -31.08 -14.17 -0.68
N LEU A 94 -30.25 -15.21 -0.68
CA LEU A 94 -30.56 -16.47 -1.36
C LEU A 94 -31.77 -17.17 -0.72
N ASN A 95 -31.89 -17.13 0.61
CA ASN A 95 -33.03 -17.72 1.31
C ASN A 95 -34.33 -16.95 1.05
N GLU A 96 -34.28 -15.61 1.03
CA GLU A 96 -35.42 -14.78 0.63
C GLU A 96 -35.90 -15.13 -0.79
N LEU A 97 -34.98 -15.25 -1.74
CA LEU A 97 -35.29 -15.61 -3.13
C LEU A 97 -35.91 -17.01 -3.24
N LYS A 98 -35.38 -17.99 -2.50
CA LYS A 98 -35.97 -19.34 -2.46
C LYS A 98 -37.39 -19.28 -1.90
N LEU A 99 -37.64 -18.53 -0.83
CA LEU A 99 -38.98 -18.36 -0.26
C LEU A 99 -39.98 -17.80 -1.28
N ILE A 100 -39.56 -16.81 -2.08
CA ILE A 100 -40.39 -16.23 -3.16
C ILE A 100 -40.65 -17.24 -4.28
N LEU A 101 -39.65 -18.03 -4.65
CA LEU A 101 -39.74 -19.00 -5.77
C LEU A 101 -40.44 -20.32 -5.41
N THR A 102 -40.65 -20.60 -4.12
CA THR A 102 -41.28 -21.83 -3.63
C THR A 102 -42.71 -21.62 -3.10
N GLN A 103 -43.24 -20.40 -3.24
CA GLN A 103 -44.68 -20.08 -3.14
C GLN A 103 -45.33 -20.13 -4.53
#